data_AF-A0A1I7XUP6-F1
#
_entry.id   AF-A0A1I7XUP6-F1
#
_cell.length_a   1.000
_cell.length_b   1.000
_cell.length_c   1.000
_cell.angle_alpha   90.00
_cell.angle_beta   90.00
_cell.angle_gamma   90.00
#
_symmetry.space_group_name_H-M   'P 1'
#
loop_
_entity.id
_entity.type
_entity.pdbx_description
1 polymer ?
#
loop_
_entity_poly.entity_id
_entity_poly.type
_entity_poly.pdbx_seq_one_letter_code
_entity_poly.pdbx_strand_id
1 'polypeptide(L)'
;MSSDVLNLIVQALNRPPFNCNVTLISFDSWSPSKLLQQFSDVISWVTQTDTIDITKESADETAIRLLHHLKILRFRPPTDIGELEEWRAGIVEGAKRSIYPVLFYVFSNVDMLKQRAYLAKYLVEIPSGIHDAETAQLQNELGQLMERFKESHAQVVEVQQDSLIVDEIKTDLKAMEIEKEALIRKIDKAHRKVQNMPGLDKYMVSAENLRKEKERLADMNIQKTEQRKGRLKEQLKEVRQAGENIDPTNLLAQLEVAY
;
A
#
# COMPACT_ATOMS: atom_id res chain seq x y z
N MET A 1 16.77 -17.53 1.48
CA MET A 1 15.66 -16.62 1.84
C MET A 1 16.26 -15.36 2.44
N SER A 2 15.85 -14.16 1.98
CA SER A 2 16.42 -12.89 2.49
C SER A 2 15.91 -12.60 3.90
N SER A 3 16.73 -11.97 4.75
CA SER A 3 16.35 -11.56 6.11
C SER A 3 15.09 -10.68 6.13
N ASP A 4 14.83 -9.95 5.05
CA ASP A 4 13.68 -9.05 4.91
C ASP A 4 12.34 -9.80 4.85
N VAL A 5 12.33 -10.99 4.25
CA VAL A 5 11.13 -11.85 4.17
C VAL A 5 10.73 -12.32 5.57
N LEU A 6 11.71 -12.71 6.38
CA LEU A 6 11.47 -13.15 7.76
C LEU A 6 11.02 -11.97 8.64
N ASN A 7 11.63 -10.80 8.47
CA ASN A 7 11.22 -9.58 9.15
C ASN A 7 9.75 -9.24 8.85
N LEU A 8 9.33 -9.32 7.58
CA LEU A 8 7.96 -9.02 7.19
C LEU A 8 6.95 -10.02 7.79
N ILE A 9 7.27 -11.31 7.76
CA ILE A 9 6.40 -12.36 8.36
C ILE A 9 6.27 -12.14 9.86
N VAL A 10 7.37 -11.91 10.58
CA VAL A 10 7.34 -11.71 12.04
C VAL A 10 6.57 -10.44 12.41
N GLN A 11 6.78 -9.35 11.67
CA GLN A 11 6.01 -8.11 11.88
C GLN A 11 4.52 -8.32 11.65
N ALA A 12 4.14 -9.07 10.61
CA ALA A 12 2.74 -9.35 10.31
C ALA A 12 2.08 -10.25 11.38
N LEU A 13 2.80 -11.26 11.88
CA LEU A 13 2.32 -12.13 12.97
C LEU A 13 2.20 -11.41 14.32
N ASN A 14 2.99 -10.35 14.54
CA ASN A 14 2.89 -9.53 15.74
C ASN A 14 1.77 -8.48 15.68
N ARG A 15 1.20 -8.23 14.50
CA ARG A 15 0.05 -7.34 14.34
C ARG A 15 -1.27 -8.09 14.61
N PRO A 16 -2.36 -7.36 14.87
CA PRO A 16 -3.70 -7.95 14.91
C PRO A 16 -4.03 -8.67 13.59
N PRO A 17 -4.67 -9.86 13.63
CA PRO A 17 -5.33 -10.50 14.77
C PRO A 17 -4.44 -11.45 15.60
N PHE A 18 -3.23 -11.78 15.15
CA PHE A 18 -2.47 -12.92 15.69
C PHE A 18 -1.71 -12.58 16.98
N ASN A 19 -1.21 -11.34 17.11
CA ASN A 19 -0.55 -10.82 18.31
C ASN A 19 0.45 -11.79 18.95
N CYS A 20 1.22 -12.53 18.13
CA CYS A 20 2.06 -13.62 18.61
C CYS A 20 3.26 -13.14 19.44
N ASN A 21 3.59 -11.84 19.41
CA ASN A 21 4.70 -11.20 20.12
C ASN A 21 6.03 -11.97 20.02
N VAL A 22 6.32 -12.50 18.83
CA VAL A 22 7.51 -13.30 18.55
C VAL A 22 8.66 -12.47 18.01
N THR A 23 9.88 -12.87 18.38
CA THR A 23 11.16 -12.39 17.80
C THR A 23 11.60 -13.31 16.66
N LEU A 24 12.48 -12.83 15.75
CA LEU A 24 13.00 -13.66 14.64
C LEU A 24 13.59 -14.99 15.12
N ILE A 25 14.35 -14.96 16.21
CA ILE A 25 15.00 -16.15 16.78
C ILE A 25 13.93 -17.13 17.28
N SER A 26 12.92 -16.62 17.99
CA SER A 26 11.84 -17.46 18.48
C SER A 26 11.02 -18.06 17.33
N PHE A 27 10.75 -17.29 16.28
CA PHE A 27 10.03 -17.76 15.09
C PHE A 27 10.82 -18.82 14.32
N ASP A 28 12.13 -18.64 14.15
CA ASP A 28 12.99 -19.65 13.53
C ASP A 28 13.14 -20.89 14.43
N SER A 29 13.00 -20.78 15.75
CA SER A 29 13.02 -21.95 16.63
C SER A 29 11.70 -22.75 16.69
N TRP A 30 10.66 -22.35 15.94
CA TRP A 30 9.36 -23.04 16.00
C TRP A 30 9.43 -24.48 15.47
N SER A 31 8.77 -25.39 16.18
CA SER A 31 8.55 -26.76 15.73
C SER A 31 7.66 -26.80 14.48
N PRO A 32 7.82 -27.79 13.59
CA PRO A 32 7.03 -27.90 12.37
C PRO A 32 5.51 -27.91 12.61
N SER A 33 5.04 -28.59 13.67
CA SER A 33 3.63 -28.63 14.06
C SER A 33 3.10 -27.24 14.44
N LYS A 34 3.81 -26.52 15.30
CA LYS A 34 3.46 -25.13 15.67
C LYS A 34 3.43 -24.20 14.47
N LEU A 35 4.41 -24.32 13.56
CA LEU A 35 4.45 -23.52 12.34
C LEU A 35 3.27 -23.85 11.42
N LEU A 36 2.91 -25.14 11.29
CA LEU A 36 1.78 -25.59 10.48
C LEU A 36 0.44 -25.13 11.06
N GLN A 37 0.27 -25.13 12.39
CA GLN A 37 -0.92 -24.60 13.05
C GLN A 37 -1.05 -23.10 12.77
N GLN A 38 0.02 -22.33 13.00
CA GLN A 38 0.00 -20.90 12.71
C GLN A 38 -0.28 -20.62 11.23
N PHE A 39 0.27 -21.42 10.33
CA PHE A 39 -0.01 -21.32 8.90
C PHE A 39 -1.49 -21.60 8.60
N SER A 40 -2.07 -22.65 9.20
CA SER A 40 -3.51 -22.94 9.09
C SER A 40 -4.36 -21.78 9.60
N ASP A 41 -4.02 -21.20 10.75
CA ASP A 41 -4.74 -20.06 11.32
C ASP A 41 -4.67 -18.82 10.43
N VAL A 42 -3.51 -18.56 9.81
CA VAL A 42 -3.32 -17.47 8.86
C VAL A 42 -4.17 -17.67 7.61
N ILE A 43 -4.20 -18.88 7.07
CA ILE A 43 -5.05 -19.20 5.92
C ILE A 43 -6.53 -19.05 6.28
N SER A 44 -6.98 -19.64 7.39
CA SER A 44 -8.36 -19.52 7.87
C SER A 44 -8.78 -18.07 8.08
N TRP A 45 -7.90 -17.23 8.62
CA TRP A 45 -8.17 -15.80 8.79
C TRP A 45 -8.36 -15.06 7.45
N VAL A 46 -7.53 -15.35 6.44
CA VAL A 46 -7.65 -14.73 5.11
C VAL A 46 -8.89 -15.24 4.38
N THR A 47 -9.21 -16.52 4.54
CA THR A 47 -10.37 -17.16 3.89
C THR A 47 -11.67 -16.97 4.66
N GLN A 48 -11.62 -16.36 5.84
CA GLN A 48 -12.75 -16.17 6.75
C GLN A 48 -13.48 -17.49 7.05
N THR A 49 -12.70 -18.56 7.21
CA THR A 49 -13.18 -19.89 7.59
C THR A 49 -12.82 -20.19 9.04
N ASP A 50 -13.47 -21.19 9.63
CA ASP A 50 -13.20 -21.58 11.00
C ASP A 50 -11.74 -22.01 11.19
N THR A 51 -11.19 -21.69 12.36
CA THR A 51 -9.86 -22.14 12.76
C THR A 51 -9.92 -23.62 13.12
N ILE A 52 -9.17 -24.43 12.38
CA ILE A 52 -9.11 -25.87 12.61
C ILE A 52 -7.79 -26.20 13.30
N ASP A 53 -7.91 -26.97 14.39
CA ASP A 53 -6.79 -27.53 15.13
C ASP A 53 -6.21 -28.72 14.34
N ILE A 54 -4.95 -28.60 13.90
CA ILE A 54 -4.28 -29.62 13.10
C ILE A 54 -4.08 -30.94 13.86
N THR A 55 -4.19 -30.95 15.19
CA THR A 55 -4.06 -32.18 15.98
C THR A 55 -5.27 -33.10 15.86
N LYS A 56 -6.38 -32.58 15.32
CA LYS A 56 -7.64 -33.31 15.14
C LYS A 56 -7.81 -33.87 13.72
N GLU A 57 -6.94 -33.48 12.79
CA GLU A 57 -6.94 -33.93 11.39
C GLU A 57 -5.71 -34.81 11.12
N SER A 58 -5.78 -35.68 10.11
CA SER A 58 -4.57 -36.32 9.59
C SER A 58 -3.71 -35.30 8.83
N ALA A 59 -2.39 -35.51 8.79
CA ALA A 59 -1.46 -34.61 8.10
C ALA A 59 -1.80 -34.44 6.61
N ASP A 60 -2.33 -35.50 5.98
CA ASP A 60 -2.76 -35.49 4.58
C ASP A 60 -4.04 -34.66 4.38
N GLU A 61 -5.04 -34.80 5.26
CA GLU A 61 -6.28 -34.01 5.21
C GLU A 61 -5.99 -32.52 5.40
N THR A 62 -5.15 -32.17 6.37
CA THR A 62 -4.70 -30.78 6.59
C THR A 62 -3.96 -30.25 5.36
N ALA A 63 -3.07 -31.03 4.75
CA ALA A 63 -2.34 -30.61 3.56
C ALA A 63 -3.26 -30.40 2.35
N ILE A 64 -4.21 -31.31 2.10
CA ILE A 64 -5.21 -31.18 1.03
C ILE A 64 -6.05 -29.91 1.24
N ARG A 65 -6.50 -29.67 2.48
CA ARG A 65 -7.25 -28.47 2.84
C ARG A 65 -6.44 -27.21 2.57
N LEU A 66 -5.19 -27.14 3.02
CA LEU A 66 -4.33 -25.98 2.82
C LEU A 66 -4.07 -25.75 1.33
N LEU A 67 -3.72 -26.80 0.56
CA LEU A 67 -3.49 -26.72 -0.88
C LEU A 67 -4.74 -26.24 -1.65
N HIS A 68 -5.93 -26.67 -1.23
CA HIS A 68 -7.19 -26.20 -1.80
C HIS A 68 -7.36 -24.69 -1.61
N HIS A 69 -7.15 -24.19 -0.39
CA HIS A 69 -7.21 -22.75 -0.11
C HIS A 69 -6.13 -21.98 -0.87
N LEU A 70 -4.91 -22.50 -0.99
CA LEU A 70 -3.85 -21.88 -1.79
C LEU A 70 -4.20 -21.78 -3.28
N LYS A 71 -4.93 -22.77 -3.82
CA LYS A 71 -5.46 -22.73 -5.18
C LYS A 71 -6.48 -21.61 -5.36
N ILE A 72 -7.38 -21.43 -4.38
CA ILE A 72 -8.35 -20.32 -4.36
C ILE A 72 -7.62 -18.97 -4.32
N LEU A 73 -6.60 -18.87 -3.47
CA LEU A 73 -5.78 -17.66 -3.35
C LEU A 73 -4.91 -17.39 -4.59
N ARG A 74 -4.83 -18.34 -5.55
CA ARG A 74 -3.98 -18.32 -6.75
C ARG A 74 -2.50 -18.16 -6.41
N PHE A 75 -2.04 -18.81 -5.35
CA PHE A 75 -0.61 -18.96 -5.11
C PHE A 75 0.02 -19.72 -6.27
N ARG A 76 1.18 -19.24 -6.76
CA ARG A 76 1.92 -19.92 -7.85
C ARG A 76 2.90 -20.91 -7.23
N PRO A 77 2.65 -22.23 -7.34
CA PRO A 77 3.60 -23.22 -6.85
C PRO A 77 4.85 -23.29 -7.75
N PRO A 78 5.92 -23.98 -7.32
CA PRO A 78 7.08 -24.27 -8.16
C PRO A 78 6.69 -24.89 -9.51
N THR A 79 7.39 -24.51 -10.57
CA THR A 79 7.07 -24.93 -11.95
C THR A 79 7.71 -26.28 -12.30
N ASP A 80 8.81 -26.63 -11.64
CA ASP A 80 9.46 -27.92 -11.79
C ASP A 80 8.67 -29.03 -11.05
N ILE A 81 8.55 -30.20 -11.68
CA ILE A 81 7.75 -31.31 -11.15
C ILE A 81 8.40 -31.89 -9.89
N GLY A 82 9.73 -32.00 -9.84
CA GLY A 82 10.45 -32.49 -8.67
C GLY A 82 10.36 -31.51 -7.50
N GLU A 83 10.55 -30.22 -7.75
CA GLU A 83 10.37 -29.18 -6.74
C GLU A 83 8.91 -29.07 -6.25
N LEU A 84 7.93 -29.35 -7.11
CA LEU A 84 6.52 -29.34 -6.75
C LEU A 84 6.16 -30.48 -5.79
N GLU A 85 6.65 -31.70 -6.05
CA GLU A 85 6.45 -32.84 -5.16
C GLU A 85 7.15 -32.60 -3.81
N GLU A 86 8.38 -32.10 -3.83
CA GLU A 86 9.11 -31.72 -2.62
C GLU A 86 8.42 -30.61 -1.83
N TRP A 87 7.85 -29.61 -2.53
CA TRP A 87 7.10 -28.55 -1.88
C TRP A 87 5.83 -29.08 -1.21
N ARG A 88 5.07 -29.95 -1.88
CA ARG A 88 3.87 -30.60 -1.33
C ARG A 88 4.20 -31.44 -0.11
N ALA A 89 5.24 -32.29 -0.19
CA ALA A 89 5.73 -33.06 0.95
C ALA A 89 6.14 -32.13 2.11
N GLY A 90 6.81 -31.02 1.79
CA GLY A 90 7.18 -30.00 2.78
C GLY A 90 5.97 -29.29 3.43
N ILE A 91 4.81 -29.20 2.77
CA ILE A 91 3.58 -28.69 3.42
C ILE A 91 3.03 -29.71 4.41
N VAL A 92 3.06 -31.01 4.07
CA VAL A 92 2.64 -32.10 4.98
C VAL A 92 3.53 -32.15 6.22
N GLU A 93 4.84 -32.02 6.03
CA GLU A 93 5.83 -32.10 7.12
C GLU A 93 5.96 -30.80 7.94
N GLY A 94 5.36 -29.69 7.50
CA GLY A 94 5.52 -28.39 8.15
C GLY A 94 6.90 -27.73 7.91
N ALA A 95 7.53 -28.02 6.77
CA ALA A 95 8.86 -27.54 6.41
C ALA A 95 8.86 -26.02 6.14
N LYS A 96 9.77 -25.31 6.80
CA LYS A 96 9.95 -23.85 6.67
C LYS A 96 10.14 -23.38 5.23
N ARG A 97 10.89 -24.16 4.43
CA ARG A 97 11.17 -23.88 3.01
C ARG A 97 9.89 -23.78 2.17
N SER A 98 8.86 -24.55 2.54
CA SER A 98 7.58 -24.58 1.82
C SER A 98 6.59 -23.56 2.36
N ILE A 99 6.58 -23.32 3.67
CA ILE A 99 5.61 -22.43 4.34
C ILE A 99 5.99 -20.94 4.21
N TYR A 100 7.26 -20.57 4.36
CA TYR A 100 7.67 -19.16 4.36
C TYR A 100 7.35 -18.40 3.07
N PRO A 101 7.56 -18.96 1.86
CA PRO A 101 7.15 -18.29 0.62
C PRO A 101 5.65 -18.01 0.57
N VAL A 102 4.85 -18.91 1.12
CA VAL A 102 3.39 -18.77 1.15
C VAL A 102 2.96 -17.70 2.14
N LEU A 103 3.50 -17.73 3.37
CA LEU A 103 3.23 -16.69 4.38
C LEU A 103 3.63 -15.31 3.86
N PHE A 104 4.77 -15.20 3.18
CA PHE A 104 5.19 -13.95 2.56
C PHE A 104 4.19 -13.47 1.51
N TYR A 105 3.75 -14.34 0.61
CA TYR A 105 2.73 -14.01 -0.40
C TYR A 105 1.42 -13.53 0.24
N VAL A 106 0.98 -14.24 1.29
CA VAL A 106 -0.25 -13.94 2.01
C VAL A 106 -0.18 -12.58 2.71
N PHE A 107 0.88 -12.34 3.49
CA PHE A 107 1.05 -11.09 4.22
C PHE A 107 1.34 -9.88 3.33
N SER A 108 1.93 -10.10 2.15
CA SER A 108 2.17 -9.00 1.20
C SER A 108 0.90 -8.51 0.50
N ASN A 109 -0.16 -9.34 0.43
CA ASN A 109 -1.36 -9.05 -0.36
C ASN A 109 -2.66 -9.33 0.40
N VAL A 110 -2.69 -9.09 1.71
CA VAL A 110 -3.79 -9.49 2.60
C VAL A 110 -5.16 -9.06 2.08
N ASP A 111 -5.33 -7.77 1.76
CA ASP A 111 -6.65 -7.23 1.37
C ASP A 111 -7.14 -7.81 0.05
N MET A 112 -6.24 -7.89 -0.95
CA MET A 112 -6.54 -8.53 -2.24
C MET A 112 -6.93 -10.00 -2.06
N LEU A 113 -6.24 -10.71 -1.16
CA LEU A 113 -6.48 -12.14 -0.92
C LEU A 113 -7.77 -12.38 -0.14
N LYS A 114 -8.11 -11.52 0.82
CA LYS A 114 -9.40 -11.55 1.52
C LYS A 114 -10.56 -11.32 0.55
N GLN A 115 -10.45 -10.31 -0.30
CA GLN A 115 -11.46 -10.04 -1.33
C GLN A 115 -11.59 -11.24 -2.28
N ARG A 116 -10.47 -11.83 -2.71
CA ARG A 116 -10.48 -13.02 -3.56
C ARG A 116 -11.14 -14.21 -2.89
N ALA A 117 -10.81 -14.50 -1.63
CA ALA A 117 -11.41 -15.60 -0.90
C ALA A 117 -12.91 -15.40 -0.70
N TYR A 118 -13.33 -14.16 -0.40
CA TYR A 118 -14.74 -13.79 -0.32
C TYR A 118 -15.46 -14.03 -1.66
N LEU A 119 -14.93 -13.52 -2.76
CA LEU A 119 -15.52 -13.70 -4.09
C LEU A 119 -15.57 -15.18 -4.50
N ALA A 120 -14.53 -15.95 -4.20
CA ALA A 120 -14.48 -17.37 -4.52
C ALA A 120 -15.62 -18.16 -3.86
N LYS A 121 -16.10 -17.77 -2.67
CA LYS A 121 -17.25 -18.42 -2.01
C LYS A 121 -18.55 -18.30 -2.83
N TYR A 122 -18.73 -17.20 -3.55
CA TYR A 122 -19.96 -16.88 -4.27
C TYR A 122 -19.86 -17.10 -5.78
N LEU A 123 -18.63 -17.23 -6.30
CA LEU A 123 -18.36 -17.33 -7.74
C LEU A 123 -17.88 -18.73 -8.18
N VAL A 124 -18.18 -19.79 -7.42
CA VAL A 124 -17.87 -21.17 -7.84
C VAL A 124 -18.89 -21.67 -8.85
N GLU A 125 -18.41 -22.09 -10.02
CA GLU A 125 -19.21 -22.79 -11.00
C GLU A 125 -19.50 -24.23 -10.53
N ILE A 126 -20.78 -24.63 -10.57
CA ILE A 126 -21.20 -26.00 -10.26
C ILE A 126 -20.86 -26.87 -11.47
N PRO A 127 -20.12 -27.98 -11.33
CA PRO A 127 -19.79 -28.86 -12.44
C PRO A 127 -21.06 -29.34 -13.17
N SER A 128 -21.08 -29.16 -14.50
CA SER A 128 -22.19 -29.54 -15.38
C SER A 128 -22.18 -31.06 -15.62
N GLY A 129 -22.55 -31.84 -14.59
CA GLY A 129 -22.67 -33.30 -14.68
C GLY A 129 -24.08 -33.80 -14.98
N ILE A 130 -25.09 -32.91 -14.99
CA ILE A 130 -26.50 -33.26 -15.20
C ILE A 130 -27.01 -32.42 -16.38
N HIS A 131 -27.57 -33.10 -17.39
CA HIS A 131 -27.93 -32.55 -18.69
C HIS A 131 -29.46 -32.51 -18.88
N ASP A 132 -30.19 -32.04 -17.87
CA ASP A 132 -31.63 -31.83 -18.00
C ASP A 132 -31.91 -30.36 -18.35
N ALA A 133 -32.93 -30.10 -19.18
CA ALA A 133 -33.27 -28.77 -19.66
C ALA A 133 -33.55 -27.77 -18.51
N GLU A 134 -34.13 -28.26 -17.40
CA GLU A 134 -34.39 -27.48 -16.18
C GLU A 134 -33.09 -27.12 -15.44
N THR A 135 -32.13 -28.05 -15.37
CA THR A 135 -30.82 -27.78 -14.76
C THR A 135 -30.01 -26.76 -15.57
N ALA A 136 -30.13 -26.76 -16.90
CA ALA A 136 -29.51 -25.77 -17.77
C ALA A 136 -30.14 -24.37 -17.58
N GLN A 137 -31.45 -24.28 -17.37
CA GLN A 137 -32.13 -23.01 -17.05
C GLN A 137 -31.65 -22.46 -15.70
N LEU A 138 -31.60 -23.30 -14.66
CA LEU A 138 -31.11 -22.90 -13.33
C LEU A 138 -29.62 -22.49 -13.35
N GLN A 139 -28.78 -23.14 -14.15
CA GLN A 139 -27.38 -22.74 -14.34
C GLN A 139 -27.27 -21.35 -15.01
N ASN A 140 -28.12 -21.06 -15.99
CA ASN A 140 -28.17 -19.74 -16.62
C ASN A 140 -28.65 -18.66 -15.63
N GLU A 141 -29.68 -18.95 -14.83
CA GLU A 141 -30.16 -18.04 -13.79
C GLU A 141 -29.10 -17.77 -12.72
N LEU A 142 -28.40 -18.82 -12.27
CA LEU A 142 -27.27 -18.70 -11.36
C LEU A 142 -26.16 -17.82 -11.95
N GLY A 143 -25.80 -18.03 -13.23
CA GLY A 143 -24.82 -17.21 -13.93
C GLY A 143 -25.22 -15.73 -13.99
N GLN A 144 -26.49 -15.43 -14.29
CA GLN A 144 -27.00 -14.05 -14.27
C GLN A 144 -26.94 -13.44 -12.86
N LEU A 145 -27.26 -14.22 -11.82
CA LEU A 145 -27.19 -13.76 -10.44
C LEU A 145 -25.74 -13.49 -10.02
N MET A 146 -24.79 -14.33 -10.44
CA MET A 146 -23.36 -14.13 -10.22
C MET A 146 -22.85 -12.85 -10.90
N GLU A 147 -23.29 -12.53 -12.11
CA GLU A 147 -22.93 -11.27 -12.78
C GLU A 147 -23.50 -10.05 -12.06
N ARG A 148 -24.78 -10.08 -11.67
CA ARG A 148 -25.38 -9.01 -10.85
C ARG A 148 -24.64 -8.82 -9.52
N PHE A 149 -24.20 -9.91 -8.89
CA PHE A 149 -23.38 -9.86 -7.69
C PHE A 149 -22.03 -9.18 -7.95
N LYS A 150 -21.34 -9.49 -9.05
CA LYS A 150 -20.08 -8.82 -9.42
C LYS A 150 -20.26 -7.33 -9.61
N GLU A 151 -21.31 -6.92 -10.33
CA GLU A 151 -21.62 -5.50 -10.57
C GLU A 151 -21.92 -4.76 -9.26
N SER A 152 -22.79 -5.32 -8.42
CA SER A 152 -23.15 -4.71 -7.13
C SER A 152 -21.95 -4.64 -6.19
N HIS A 153 -21.16 -5.71 -6.11
CA HIS A 153 -19.94 -5.73 -5.31
C HIS A 153 -18.93 -4.68 -5.78
N ALA A 154 -18.74 -4.52 -7.10
CA ALA A 154 -17.84 -3.51 -7.65
C ALA A 154 -18.28 -2.08 -7.24
N GLN A 155 -19.58 -1.76 -7.34
CA GLN A 155 -20.13 -0.47 -6.90
C GLN A 155 -19.92 -0.24 -5.40
N VAL A 156 -20.13 -1.26 -4.57
CA VAL A 156 -19.92 -1.14 -3.12
C VAL A 156 -18.45 -0.87 -2.79
N VAL A 157 -17.51 -1.55 -3.45
CA VAL A 157 -16.07 -1.34 -3.24
C VAL A 157 -15.66 0.08 -3.64
N GLU A 158 -16.19 0.60 -4.74
CA GLU A 158 -15.95 1.99 -5.19
C GLU A 158 -16.44 3.01 -4.14
N VAL A 159 -17.68 2.87 -3.68
CA VAL A 159 -18.25 3.76 -2.65
C VAL A 159 -17.49 3.66 -1.32
N GLN A 160 -16.97 2.48 -0.97
CA GLN A 160 -16.14 2.32 0.23
C GLN A 160 -14.82 3.11 0.14
N GLN A 161 -14.20 3.20 -1.04
CA GLN A 161 -13.01 4.02 -1.24
C GLN A 161 -13.33 5.50 -1.02
N ASP A 162 -14.48 5.97 -1.52
CA ASP A 162 -14.93 7.35 -1.31
C ASP A 162 -15.16 7.67 0.18
N SER A 163 -15.66 6.70 0.96
CA SER A 163 -15.85 6.89 2.40
C SER A 163 -14.54 7.18 3.16
N LEU A 164 -13.42 6.59 2.73
CA LEU A 164 -12.11 6.84 3.35
C LEU A 164 -11.68 8.30 3.12
N ILE A 165 -11.88 8.81 1.90
CA ILE A 165 -11.61 10.20 1.55
C ILE A 165 -12.45 11.15 2.41
N VAL A 166 -13.73 10.81 2.62
CA VAL A 166 -14.64 11.59 3.47
C VAL A 166 -14.13 11.65 4.93
N ASP A 167 -13.61 10.56 5.47
CA ASP A 167 -13.10 10.54 6.84
C ASP A 167 -11.77 11.31 7.01
N GLU A 168 -10.91 11.30 5.99
CA GLU A 168 -9.74 12.17 5.93
C GLU A 168 -10.13 13.65 5.93
N ILE A 169 -11.09 14.04 5.08
CA ILE A 169 -11.62 15.41 5.03
C ILE A 169 -12.21 15.84 6.38
N LYS A 170 -12.99 14.97 7.04
CA LYS A 170 -13.52 15.26 8.39
C LYS A 170 -12.41 15.47 9.41
N THR A 171 -11.33 14.70 9.31
CA THR A 171 -10.20 14.82 10.23
C THR A 171 -9.47 16.14 10.01
N ASP A 172 -9.24 16.52 8.76
CA ASP A 172 -8.63 17.80 8.40
C ASP A 172 -9.51 18.99 8.81
N LEU A 173 -10.83 18.90 8.61
CA LEU A 173 -11.79 19.92 9.06
C LEU A 173 -11.69 20.15 10.57
N LYS A 174 -11.63 19.09 11.38
CA LYS A 174 -11.45 19.19 12.83
C LYS A 174 -10.11 19.85 13.19
N ALA A 175 -9.04 19.52 12.46
CA ALA A 175 -7.73 20.15 12.68
C ALA A 175 -7.79 21.65 12.38
N MET A 176 -8.42 22.05 11.27
CA MET A 176 -8.64 23.45 10.90
C MET A 176 -9.51 24.20 11.91
N GLU A 177 -10.56 23.56 12.46
CA GLU A 177 -11.38 24.16 13.52
C GLU A 177 -10.57 24.44 14.79
N ILE A 178 -9.72 23.49 15.21
CA ILE A 178 -8.84 23.66 16.37
C ILE A 178 -7.83 24.80 16.11
N GLU A 179 -7.26 24.86 14.91
CA GLU A 179 -6.33 25.93 14.53
C GLU A 179 -7.01 27.29 14.53
N LYS A 180 -8.22 27.39 13.96
CA LYS A 180 -9.04 28.60 13.97
C LYS A 180 -9.28 29.10 15.40
N GLU A 181 -9.69 28.21 16.30
CA GLU A 181 -9.90 28.54 17.72
C GLU A 181 -8.60 28.97 18.42
N ALA A 182 -7.46 28.37 18.06
CA ALA A 182 -6.16 28.79 18.57
C ALA A 182 -5.76 30.18 18.05
N LEU A 183 -6.02 30.48 16.77
CA LEU A 183 -5.75 31.78 16.16
C LEU A 183 -6.63 32.88 16.75
N ILE A 184 -7.93 32.64 16.93
CA ILE A 184 -8.86 33.57 17.58
C ILE A 184 -8.33 33.94 18.98
N ARG A 185 -7.96 32.95 19.79
CA ARG A 185 -7.37 33.20 21.13
C ARG A 185 -6.08 34.01 21.09
N LYS A 186 -5.22 33.79 20.08
CA LYS A 186 -4.00 34.59 19.88
C LYS A 186 -4.33 36.04 19.48
N ILE A 187 -5.29 36.22 18.58
CA ILE A 187 -5.77 37.55 18.15
C ILE A 187 -6.34 38.30 19.35
N ASP A 188 -7.22 37.69 20.15
CA ASP A 188 -7.78 38.32 21.34
C ASP A 188 -6.70 38.75 22.33
N LYS A 189 -5.69 37.89 22.56
CA LYS A 189 -4.57 38.21 23.43
C LYS A 189 -3.72 39.37 22.89
N ALA A 190 -3.52 39.44 21.58
CA ALA A 190 -2.81 40.54 20.94
C ALA A 190 -3.62 41.85 21.00
N HIS A 191 -4.91 41.79 20.68
CA HIS A 191 -5.84 42.92 20.74
C HIS A 191 -5.88 43.52 22.15
N ARG A 192 -6.03 42.69 23.19
CA ARG A 192 -6.04 43.13 24.59
C ARG A 192 -4.79 43.92 25.01
N LYS A 193 -3.64 43.66 24.39
CA LYS A 193 -2.39 44.40 24.67
C LYS A 193 -2.35 45.78 24.03
N VAL A 194 -3.04 45.97 22.90
CA VAL A 194 -2.97 47.22 22.12
C VAL A 194 -4.24 48.08 22.26
N GLN A 195 -5.34 47.52 22.76
CA GLN A 195 -6.66 48.18 22.83
C GLN A 195 -6.69 49.52 23.57
N ASN A 196 -5.79 49.74 24.55
CA ASN A 196 -5.74 50.98 25.34
C ASN A 196 -4.83 52.05 24.72
N MET A 197 -4.27 51.81 23.53
CA MET A 197 -3.34 52.75 22.88
C MET A 197 -4.11 53.90 22.22
N PRO A 198 -3.75 55.17 22.49
CA PRO A 198 -4.37 56.32 21.81
C PRO A 198 -4.11 56.26 20.29
N GLY A 199 -5.16 56.46 19.49
CA GLY A 199 -5.04 56.47 18.03
C GLY A 199 -4.78 55.09 17.41
N LEU A 200 -5.13 54.01 18.11
CA LEU A 200 -4.95 52.61 17.67
C LEU A 200 -5.36 52.37 16.22
N ASP A 201 -6.53 52.87 15.80
CA ASP A 201 -7.04 52.64 14.44
C ASP A 201 -6.10 53.17 13.35
N LYS A 202 -5.49 54.35 13.57
CA LYS A 202 -4.54 54.94 12.61
C LYS A 202 -3.27 54.10 12.51
N TYR A 203 -2.79 53.59 13.65
CA TYR A 203 -1.61 52.71 13.68
C TYR A 203 -1.90 51.34 13.08
N MET A 204 -3.11 50.78 13.29
CA MET A 204 -3.53 49.51 12.67
C MET A 204 -3.57 49.60 11.14
N VAL A 205 -4.17 50.67 10.59
CA VAL A 205 -4.19 50.90 9.14
C VAL A 205 -2.78 51.03 8.57
N SER A 206 -1.90 51.76 9.27
CA SER A 206 -0.50 51.94 8.86
C SER A 206 0.28 50.63 8.92
N ALA A 207 0.07 49.79 9.95
CA ALA A 207 0.67 48.48 10.08
C ALA A 207 0.18 47.50 8.99
N GLU A 208 -1.11 47.55 8.63
CA GLU A 208 -1.67 46.77 7.54
C GLU A 208 -1.05 47.13 6.19
N ASN A 209 -0.92 48.42 5.89
CA ASN A 209 -0.27 48.91 4.68
C ASN A 209 1.20 48.48 4.62
N LEU A 210 1.94 48.61 5.73
CA LEU A 210 3.33 48.14 5.81
C LEU A 210 3.44 46.63 5.58
N ARG A 211 2.50 45.83 6.11
CA ARG A 211 2.45 44.37 5.88
C ARG A 211 2.28 44.06 4.40
N LYS A 212 1.31 44.70 3.74
CA LYS A 212 1.02 44.53 2.30
C LYS A 212 2.23 44.89 1.43
N GLU A 213 2.90 46.00 1.71
CA GLU A 213 4.10 46.40 0.97
C GLU A 213 5.28 45.43 1.17
N LYS A 214 5.46 44.90 2.40
CA LYS A 214 6.47 43.87 2.66
C LYS A 214 6.19 42.56 1.93
N GLU A 215 4.94 42.12 1.88
CA GLU A 215 4.51 40.92 1.16
C GLU A 215 4.76 41.08 -0.36
N ARG A 216 4.34 42.22 -0.93
CA ARG A 216 4.63 42.57 -2.33
C ARG A 216 6.12 42.57 -2.64
N LEU A 217 6.95 43.11 -1.73
CA LEU A 217 8.40 43.11 -1.90
C LEU A 217 9.00 41.70 -1.83
N ALA A 218 8.46 40.84 -0.96
CA ALA A 218 8.87 39.43 -0.88
C ALA A 218 8.55 38.69 -2.19
N ASP A 219 7.34 38.87 -2.74
CA ASP A 219 6.94 38.26 -4.01
C ASP A 219 7.80 38.71 -5.19
N MET A 220 8.09 40.02 -5.28
CA MET A 220 9.00 40.54 -6.29
C MET A 220 10.41 39.95 -6.17
N ASN A 221 10.89 39.75 -4.95
CA ASN A 221 12.20 39.12 -4.72
C ASN A 221 12.20 37.65 -5.16
N ILE A 222 11.14 36.90 -4.84
CA ILE A 222 10.98 35.52 -5.31
C ILE A 222 11.02 35.48 -6.84
N GLN A 223 10.20 36.31 -7.51
CA GLN A 223 10.19 36.39 -8.97
C GLN A 223 11.56 36.76 -9.55
N LYS A 224 12.25 37.74 -8.96
CA LYS A 224 13.59 38.14 -9.40
C LYS A 224 14.61 37.01 -9.24
N THR A 225 14.54 36.25 -8.14
CA THR A 225 15.42 35.09 -7.96
C THR A 225 15.10 33.97 -8.94
N GLU A 226 13.83 33.72 -9.24
CA GLU A 226 13.43 32.68 -10.18
C GLU A 226 13.81 33.03 -11.62
N GLN A 227 13.63 34.30 -12.03
CA GLN A 227 14.13 34.80 -13.31
C GLN A 227 15.66 34.68 -13.41
N ARG A 228 16.39 35.02 -12.35
CA ARG A 228 17.85 34.87 -12.32
C ARG A 228 18.27 33.41 -12.44
N LYS A 229 17.59 32.49 -11.75
CA LYS A 229 17.83 31.04 -11.87
C LYS A 229 17.54 30.54 -13.28
N GLY A 230 16.45 31.01 -13.90
CA GLY A 230 16.11 30.68 -15.29
C GLY A 230 17.22 31.10 -16.26
N ARG A 231 17.68 32.35 -16.19
CA ARG A 231 18.78 32.85 -17.02
C ARG A 231 20.07 32.05 -16.82
N LEU A 232 20.43 31.72 -15.58
CA LEU A 232 21.62 30.91 -15.29
C LEU A 232 21.49 29.48 -15.83
N LYS A 233 20.30 28.87 -15.79
CA LYS A 233 20.05 27.55 -16.39
C LYS A 233 20.19 27.59 -17.91
N GLU A 234 19.71 28.65 -18.55
CA GLU A 234 19.82 28.83 -19.99
C GLU A 234 21.27 29.03 -20.42
N GLN A 235 22.02 29.90 -19.72
CA GLN A 235 23.47 30.05 -19.92
C GLN A 235 24.23 28.74 -19.70
N LEU A 236 23.87 27.94 -18.69
CA LEU A 236 24.49 26.65 -18.45
C LEU A 236 24.21 25.66 -19.59
N LYS A 237 22.99 25.69 -20.14
CA LYS A 237 22.60 24.86 -21.29
C LYS A 237 23.38 25.27 -22.54
N GLU A 238 23.50 26.58 -22.81
CA GLU A 238 24.29 27.11 -23.93
C GLU A 238 25.77 26.72 -23.80
N VAL A 239 26.37 26.84 -22.61
CA VAL A 239 27.76 26.42 -22.37
C VAL A 239 27.95 24.92 -22.55
N ARG A 240 26.99 24.09 -22.12
CA ARG A 240 27.04 22.64 -22.36
C ARG A 240 26.95 22.29 -23.85
N GLN A 241 26.01 22.91 -24.57
CA GLN A 241 25.85 22.70 -26.01
C GLN A 241 27.06 23.22 -26.80
N ALA A 242 27.62 24.37 -26.40
CA ALA A 242 28.87 24.87 -26.96
C ALA A 242 30.02 23.90 -26.68
N GLY A 243 30.10 23.32 -25.49
CA GLY A 243 31.07 22.29 -25.12
C GLY A 243 30.93 20.98 -25.90
N GLU A 244 29.70 20.56 -26.21
CA GLU A 244 29.42 19.39 -27.07
C GLU A 244 29.74 19.65 -28.55
N ASN A 245 29.63 20.90 -29.01
CA ASN A 245 30.00 21.32 -30.37
C ASN A 245 31.50 21.60 -30.56
N ILE A 246 32.31 21.51 -29.50
CA ILE A 246 33.76 21.54 -29.61
C ILE A 246 34.20 20.14 -30.07
N ASP A 247 34.38 19.99 -31.38
CA ASP A 247 34.95 18.77 -31.95
C ASP A 247 36.41 18.62 -31.47
N PRO A 248 36.73 17.62 -30.63
CA PRO A 248 38.08 17.40 -30.13
C PRO A 248 39.10 17.19 -31.25
N THR A 249 38.65 16.78 -32.44
CA THR A 249 39.47 16.62 -33.64
C THR A 249 39.98 17.97 -34.18
N ASN A 250 39.16 19.02 -34.13
CA ASN A 250 39.59 20.37 -34.52
C ASN A 250 40.58 20.99 -33.52
N LEU A 251 40.44 20.67 -32.23
CA LEU A 251 41.35 21.13 -31.18
C LEU A 251 42.72 20.41 -31.27
N LEU A 252 42.71 19.11 -31.57
CA LEU A 252 43.93 18.34 -31.84
C LEU A 252 44.61 18.82 -33.12
N ALA A 253 43.87 19.07 -34.20
CA ALA A 253 44.42 19.62 -35.44
C ALA A 253 45.04 21.02 -35.26
N GLN A 254 44.45 21.87 -34.41
CA GLN A 254 45.02 23.18 -34.08
C GLN A 254 46.28 23.09 -33.20
N LEU A 255 46.41 22.04 -32.39
CA LEU A 255 47.60 21.77 -31.58
C LEU A 255 48.73 21.11 -32.39
N GLU A 256 48.40 20.29 -33.39
CA GLU A 256 49.39 19.67 -34.30
C GLU A 256 50.00 20.68 -35.29
N VAL A 257 49.28 21.74 -35.68
CA VAL A 257 49.81 22.81 -36.55
C VAL A 257 50.73 23.78 -35.79
N ALA A 258 50.75 23.72 -34.45
CA ALA A 258 51.58 24.57 -33.59
C ALA A 258 52.94 23.95 -33.19
N TYR A 259 53.32 22.81 -33.76
CA TYR A 259 54.64 22.17 -33.63
C TYR A 259 55.33 22.08 -34.99
#